data_AF-A0A2R6EZR7-F1
#
_entry.id   AF-A0A2R6EZR7-F1
#
_cell.length_a   1.000
_cell.length_b   1.000
_cell.length_c   1.000
_cell.angle_alpha   90.00
_cell.angle_beta   90.00
_cell.angle_gamma   90.00
#
_symmetry.space_group_name_H-M   'P 1'
#
loop_
_entity.id
_entity.type
_entity.pdbx_description
1 polymer ?
#
loop_
_entity_poly.entity_id
_entity_poly.type
_entity_poly.pdbx_seq_one_letter_code
_entity_poly.pdbx_strand_id
1 'polypeptide(L)'
;MSNRDHYYNKAKQQGYRARSAYKLQQLDDATGLLGEGNTVVDLGAAPGSWMQVAAERVGDRGTVVGVDRQRIEPLDDVRAQVEYVRGDITDEDTKDAIRDAVGAGGGDRPVDVVVSDMAPNMTGEYELDHARSVHLAREA
;
A
#
# COMPACT_ATOMS: atom_id res chain seq x y z
N MET A 1 -20.80 22.38 4.97
CA MET A 1 -19.55 21.70 5.35
C MET A 1 -19.25 20.70 4.24
N SER A 2 -18.12 20.86 3.56
CA SER A 2 -17.80 20.13 2.32
C SER A 2 -17.56 18.64 2.63
N ASN A 3 -18.05 17.75 1.77
CA ASN A 3 -17.89 16.28 1.85
C ASN A 3 -16.42 15.84 1.99
N ARG A 4 -15.46 16.72 1.70
CA ARG A 4 -14.01 16.50 1.86
C ARG A 4 -13.61 16.21 3.31
N ASP A 5 -14.31 16.81 4.27
CA ASP A 5 -13.96 16.75 5.69
C ASP A 5 -14.42 15.46 6.38
N HIS A 6 -15.50 14.82 5.91
CA HIS A 6 -16.08 13.67 6.63
C HIS A 6 -15.09 12.52 6.77
N TYR A 7 -14.59 11.97 5.66
CA TYR A 7 -13.65 10.85 5.69
C TYR A 7 -12.28 11.22 6.24
N TYR A 8 -11.86 12.47 6.08
CA TYR A 8 -10.62 12.95 6.70
C TYR A 8 -10.73 12.94 8.23
N ASN A 9 -11.80 13.53 8.77
CA ASN A 9 -12.06 13.55 10.21
C ASN A 9 -12.27 12.14 10.76
N LYS A 10 -13.01 11.29 10.03
CA LYS A 10 -13.24 9.90 10.41
C LYS A 10 -11.94 9.09 10.46
N ALA A 11 -11.06 9.24 9.45
CA ALA A 11 -9.76 8.58 9.43
C ALA A 11 -8.94 8.97 10.65
N LYS A 12 -8.86 10.27 10.93
CA LYS A 12 -8.14 10.78 12.11
C LYS A 12 -8.71 10.27 13.43
N GLN A 13 -10.05 10.20 13.57
CA GLN A 13 -10.70 9.65 14.77
C GLN A 13 -10.45 8.16 14.95
N GLN A 14 -10.26 7.42 13.85
CA GLN A 14 -9.99 5.98 13.85
C GLN A 14 -8.50 5.64 13.82
N GLY A 15 -7.60 6.63 13.84
CA GLY A 15 -6.15 6.42 13.79
C GLY A 15 -5.57 6.08 12.41
N TYR A 16 -6.36 6.15 11.34
CA TYR A 16 -5.85 6.00 9.98
C TYR A 16 -5.10 7.24 9.53
N ARG A 17 -3.95 7.03 8.88
CA ARG A 17 -3.05 8.10 8.38
C ARG A 17 -3.66 8.92 7.26
N ALA A 18 -4.55 8.33 6.47
CA ALA A 18 -5.22 9.02 5.38
C ALA A 18 -6.60 8.43 5.09
N ARG A 19 -7.47 9.24 4.49
CA ARG A 19 -8.82 8.84 4.09
C ARG A 19 -8.85 7.77 2.98
N SER A 20 -7.74 7.55 2.29
CA SER A 20 -7.56 6.48 1.31
C SER A 20 -7.70 5.09 1.93
N ALA A 21 -7.48 4.93 3.25
CA ALA A 21 -7.73 3.67 3.98
C ALA A 21 -9.13 3.10 3.68
N TYR A 22 -10.16 3.97 3.62
CA TYR A 22 -11.53 3.53 3.33
C TYR A 22 -11.70 2.92 1.93
N LYS A 23 -10.87 3.32 0.94
CA LYS A 23 -10.91 2.69 -0.38
C LYS A 23 -10.54 1.22 -0.29
N LEU A 24 -9.43 0.91 0.37
CA LEU A 24 -8.95 -0.47 0.50
C LEU A 24 -9.87 -1.29 1.38
N GLN A 25 -10.39 -0.73 2.48
CA GLN A 25 -11.40 -1.40 3.31
C GLN A 25 -12.63 -1.78 2.49
N GLN A 26 -13.17 -0.85 1.70
CA GLN A 26 -14.34 -1.11 0.86
C GLN A 26 -14.07 -2.13 -0.24
N LEU A 27 -12.88 -2.11 -0.84
CA LEU A 27 -12.44 -3.12 -1.81
C LEU A 27 -12.35 -4.49 -1.15
N ASP A 28 -11.66 -4.60 -0.02
CA ASP A 28 -11.52 -5.85 0.71
C ASP A 28 -12.87 -6.39 1.21
N ASP A 29 -13.73 -5.54 1.77
CA ASP A 29 -15.07 -5.95 2.21
C ASP A 29 -15.93 -6.49 1.04
N ALA A 30 -15.68 -6.02 -0.18
CA ALA A 30 -16.39 -6.46 -1.38
C ALA A 30 -15.81 -7.72 -2.03
N THR A 31 -14.50 -7.95 -1.92
CA THR A 31 -13.81 -9.02 -2.68
C THR A 31 -13.12 -10.06 -1.80
N GLY A 32 -12.91 -9.80 -0.52
CA GLY A 32 -12.14 -10.63 0.40
C GLY A 32 -10.68 -10.80 -0.03
N LEU A 33 -10.03 -9.72 -0.46
CA LEU A 33 -8.69 -9.80 -1.05
C LEU A 33 -7.59 -9.99 0.01
N LEU A 34 -7.76 -9.43 1.21
CA LEU A 34 -6.77 -9.45 2.29
C LEU A 34 -7.07 -10.58 3.30
N GLY A 35 -6.79 -11.81 2.91
CA GLY A 35 -6.97 -12.99 3.76
C GLY A 35 -6.03 -13.03 4.98
N GLU A 36 -6.50 -13.65 6.07
CA GLU A 36 -5.66 -13.88 7.25
C GLU A 36 -4.41 -14.70 6.89
N GLY A 37 -3.23 -14.22 7.27
CA GLY A 37 -1.94 -14.85 6.97
C GLY A 37 -1.34 -14.48 5.61
N ASN A 38 -2.03 -13.69 4.77
CA ASN A 38 -1.52 -13.32 3.46
C ASN A 38 -0.25 -12.45 3.54
N THR A 39 0.57 -12.58 2.52
CA THR A 39 1.65 -11.64 2.18
C THR A 39 1.13 -10.61 1.19
N VAL A 40 1.15 -9.34 1.58
CA VAL A 40 0.63 -8.22 0.80
C VAL A 40 1.74 -7.24 0.47
N VAL A 41 1.88 -6.88 -0.80
CA VAL A 41 2.76 -5.79 -1.25
C VAL A 41 1.89 -4.58 -1.60
N ASP A 42 2.17 -3.43 -0.97
CA ASP A 42 1.49 -2.15 -1.21
C ASP A 42 2.43 -1.21 -1.97
N LEU A 43 2.13 -0.94 -3.24
CA LEU A 43 2.91 -0.07 -4.12
C LEU A 43 2.36 1.35 -4.11
N GLY A 44 3.23 2.33 -3.86
CA GLY A 44 2.82 3.72 -3.62
C GLY A 44 2.27 3.92 -2.21
N ALA A 45 2.88 3.23 -1.25
CA ALA A 45 2.30 3.05 0.07
C ALA A 45 2.31 4.30 0.94
N ALA A 46 3.12 5.33 0.67
CA ALA A 46 3.19 6.51 1.54
C ALA A 46 1.84 7.27 1.56
N PRO A 47 1.31 7.66 2.73
CA PRO A 47 1.94 7.67 4.06
C PRO A 47 1.77 6.38 4.89
N GLY A 48 1.20 5.32 4.35
CA GLY A 48 1.04 3.99 4.99
C GLY A 48 -0.40 3.62 5.33
N SER A 49 -1.40 4.36 4.80
CA SER A 49 -2.80 4.14 5.16
C SER A 49 -3.38 2.81 4.67
N TRP A 50 -2.91 2.32 3.51
CA TRP A 50 -3.32 1.02 2.97
C TRP A 50 -2.60 -0.11 3.70
N MET A 51 -1.31 0.07 4.00
CA MET A 51 -0.57 -0.81 4.91
C MET A 51 -1.26 -1.01 6.27
N GLN A 52 -1.83 0.03 6.88
CA GLN A 52 -2.59 -0.11 8.14
C GLN A 52 -3.76 -1.08 7.98
N VAL A 53 -4.55 -0.89 6.92
CA VAL A 53 -5.70 -1.76 6.62
C VAL A 53 -5.22 -3.18 6.31
N ALA A 54 -4.17 -3.35 5.50
CA ALA A 54 -3.60 -4.65 5.20
C ALA A 54 -3.16 -5.37 6.47
N ALA A 55 -2.42 -4.70 7.36
CA ALA A 55 -1.91 -5.28 8.60
C ALA A 55 -3.03 -5.70 9.57
N GLU A 56 -4.13 -4.93 9.63
CA GLU A 56 -5.33 -5.29 10.40
C GLU A 56 -6.00 -6.55 9.85
N ARG A 57 -6.07 -6.72 8.52
CA ARG A 57 -6.79 -7.80 7.85
C ARG A 57 -6.00 -9.11 7.83
N VAL A 58 -4.70 -9.05 7.53
CA VAL A 58 -3.86 -10.25 7.45
C VAL A 58 -3.46 -10.80 8.82
N GLY A 59 -3.49 -9.96 9.86
CA GLY A 59 -3.24 -10.36 11.25
C GLY A 59 -1.83 -10.91 11.52
N ASP A 60 -1.67 -11.53 12.68
CA ASP A 60 -0.38 -11.87 13.31
C ASP A 60 0.51 -12.82 12.48
N ARG A 61 -0.09 -13.53 11.52
CA ARG A 61 0.61 -14.49 10.65
C ARG A 61 0.93 -13.92 9.27
N GLY A 62 0.37 -12.76 8.93
CA GLY A 62 0.56 -12.12 7.65
C GLY A 62 1.76 -11.18 7.62
N THR A 63 2.12 -10.80 6.41
CA THR A 63 3.25 -9.91 6.14
C THR A 63 2.79 -8.80 5.21
N VAL A 64 3.14 -7.56 5.51
CA VAL A 64 2.84 -6.39 4.68
C VAL A 64 4.14 -5.70 4.30
N VAL A 65 4.39 -5.57 2.99
CA VAL A 65 5.57 -4.88 2.47
C VAL A 65 5.10 -3.59 1.79
N GLY A 66 5.47 -2.44 2.35
CA GLY A 66 5.17 -1.14 1.78
C GLY A 66 6.30 -0.63 0.91
N VAL A 67 6.01 -0.21 -0.31
CA VAL A 67 6.98 0.32 -1.27
C VAL A 67 6.63 1.74 -1.66
N ASP A 68 7.53 2.67 -1.44
CA ASP A 68 7.37 4.06 -1.90
C ASP A 68 8.72 4.78 -2.06
N ARG A 69 8.77 5.81 -2.91
CA ARG A 69 9.93 6.70 -3.02
C ARG A 69 10.09 7.57 -1.76
N GLN A 70 8.96 7.92 -1.15
CA GLN A 70 8.88 8.67 0.09
C GLN A 70 9.12 7.77 1.30
N ARG A 71 9.61 8.37 2.39
CA ARG A 71 9.72 7.65 3.66
C ARG A 71 8.32 7.39 4.21
N ILE A 72 8.05 6.13 4.54
CA ILE A 72 6.87 5.72 5.31
C ILE A 72 7.27 5.69 6.78
N GLU A 73 6.48 6.31 7.65
CA GLU A 73 6.73 6.18 9.09
C GLU A 73 6.37 4.77 9.55
N PRO A 74 7.12 4.13 10.45
CA PRO A 74 6.74 2.81 10.97
C PRO A 74 5.33 2.81 11.53
N LEU A 75 4.53 1.81 11.21
CA LEU A 75 3.21 1.58 11.79
C LEU A 75 3.38 1.15 13.26
N ASP A 76 2.70 1.85 14.16
CA ASP A 76 2.63 1.48 15.57
C ASP A 76 1.50 0.46 15.79
N ASP A 77 1.66 -0.41 16.79
CA ASP A 77 0.62 -1.34 17.31
C ASP A 77 -0.04 -2.26 16.27
N VAL A 78 0.66 -2.59 15.18
CA VAL A 78 0.22 -3.61 14.22
C VAL A 78 0.73 -4.99 14.61
N ARG A 79 -0.09 -6.02 14.38
CA ARG A 79 0.26 -7.40 14.71
C ARG A 79 0.93 -8.17 13.59
N ALA A 80 0.63 -7.79 12.34
CA ALA A 80 1.30 -8.35 11.17
C ALA A 80 2.79 -7.97 11.16
N GLN A 81 3.61 -8.79 10.50
CA GLN A 81 4.96 -8.39 10.17
C GLN A 81 4.90 -7.28 9.11
N VAL A 82 5.64 -6.19 9.29
CA VAL A 82 5.66 -5.08 8.33
C VAL A 82 7.07 -4.73 7.92
N GLU A 83 7.31 -4.72 6.61
CA GLU A 83 8.57 -4.31 5.99
C GLU A 83 8.36 -3.03 5.17
N TYR A 84 9.39 -2.20 5.09
CA TYR A 84 9.36 -0.93 4.37
C TYR A 84 10.50 -0.87 3.37
N VAL A 85 10.17 -0.81 2.09
CA VAL A 85 11.12 -0.64 1.00
C VAL A 85 10.99 0.78 0.48
N ARG A 86 12.08 1.55 0.59
CA ARG A 86 12.14 2.90 0.03
C ARG A 86 12.86 2.87 -1.31
N GLY A 87 12.12 3.08 -2.39
CA GLY A 87 12.68 3.02 -3.75
C GLY A 87 11.65 3.35 -4.83
N ASP A 88 12.12 3.46 -6.05
CA ASP A 88 11.27 3.54 -7.23
C ASP A 88 10.98 2.13 -7.74
N ILE A 89 9.71 1.76 -7.89
CA ILE A 89 9.32 0.40 -8.31
C ILE A 89 9.84 0.04 -9.72
N THR A 90 10.14 1.05 -10.54
CA THR A 90 10.71 0.83 -11.88
C THR A 90 12.18 0.41 -11.83
N ASP A 91 12.88 0.61 -10.70
CA ASP A 91 14.28 0.26 -10.54
C ASP A 91 14.45 -1.22 -10.13
N GLU A 92 15.39 -1.92 -10.76
CA GLU A 92 15.65 -3.34 -10.45
C GLU A 92 16.11 -3.55 -9.00
N ASP A 93 16.92 -2.64 -8.45
CA ASP A 93 17.37 -2.71 -7.05
C ASP A 93 16.17 -2.67 -6.07
N THR A 94 15.12 -1.89 -6.38
CA THR A 94 13.89 -1.86 -5.57
C THR A 94 13.14 -3.19 -5.68
N LYS A 95 13.08 -3.78 -6.87
CA LYS A 95 12.44 -5.09 -7.08
C LYS A 95 13.16 -6.19 -6.32
N ASP A 96 14.49 -6.17 -6.30
CA ASP A 96 15.31 -7.09 -5.49
C ASP A 96 15.06 -6.89 -4.00
N ALA A 97 15.03 -5.65 -3.51
CA ALA A 97 14.70 -5.36 -2.12
C ALA A 97 13.29 -5.84 -1.71
N ILE A 98 12.31 -5.78 -2.63
CA ILE A 98 10.96 -6.33 -2.39
C ILE A 98 11.01 -7.86 -2.28
N ARG A 99 11.73 -8.53 -3.18
CA ARG A 99 11.90 -10.00 -3.15
C ARG A 99 12.54 -10.43 -1.83
N ASP A 100 13.57 -9.73 -1.38
CA ASP A 100 14.22 -9.98 -0.10
C ASP A 100 13.29 -9.73 1.10
N ALA A 101 12.52 -8.64 1.07
CA ALA A 101 11.57 -8.30 2.14
C ALA A 101 10.45 -9.33 2.27
N VAL A 102 9.95 -9.85 1.14
CA VAL A 102 8.96 -10.95 1.12
C VAL A 102 9.57 -12.27 1.62
N GLY A 103 10.85 -12.52 1.34
CA GLY A 103 11.60 -13.72 1.74
C GLY A 103 12.17 -13.70 3.16
N ALA A 104 12.14 -12.56 3.87
CA ALA A 104 12.76 -12.37 5.20
C ALA A 104 12.22 -13.31 6.31
N GLY A 105 11.14 -14.05 6.03
CA GLY A 105 10.57 -15.09 6.90
C GLY A 105 11.23 -16.49 6.78
N GLY A 106 12.30 -16.66 6.00
CA GLY A 106 13.08 -17.89 5.94
C GLY A 106 12.58 -18.96 4.95
N GLY A 107 11.84 -18.57 3.90
CA GLY A 107 11.44 -19.44 2.80
C GLY A 107 10.94 -18.66 1.58
N ASP A 108 10.81 -19.34 0.43
CA ASP A 108 10.13 -18.84 -0.79
C ASP A 108 8.63 -18.67 -0.52
N ARG A 109 8.26 -17.68 0.32
CA ARG A 109 6.85 -17.36 0.54
C ARG A 109 6.36 -16.55 -0.67
N PRO A 110 5.36 -17.04 -1.42
CA PRO A 110 4.80 -16.27 -2.52
C PRO A 110 4.08 -15.02 -2.00
N VAL A 111 4.07 -13.97 -2.81
CA VAL A 111 3.18 -12.83 -2.60
C VAL A 111 1.76 -13.26 -2.96
N ASP A 112 0.83 -13.12 -2.01
CA ASP A 112 -0.57 -13.48 -2.23
C ASP A 112 -1.33 -12.34 -2.93
N VAL A 113 -0.99 -11.08 -2.60
CA VAL A 113 -1.66 -9.89 -3.14
C VAL A 113 -0.68 -8.76 -3.39
N VAL A 114 -0.79 -8.12 -4.54
CA VAL A 114 -0.19 -6.81 -4.81
C VAL A 114 -1.31 -5.79 -4.96
N VAL A 115 -1.26 -4.70 -4.20
CA VAL A 115 -2.18 -3.56 -4.31
C VAL A 115 -1.42 -2.28 -4.66
N SER A 116 -2.09 -1.33 -5.30
CA SER A 116 -1.50 -0.03 -5.60
C SER A 116 -2.54 1.09 -5.63
N ASP A 117 -2.23 2.22 -4.97
CA ASP A 117 -2.92 3.51 -5.12
C ASP A 117 -1.96 4.55 -5.74
N MET A 118 -0.94 4.11 -6.49
CA MET A 118 0.02 4.99 -7.14
C MET A 118 -0.68 5.91 -8.16
N ALA A 119 -0.24 7.16 -8.17
CA ALA A 119 -0.62 8.13 -9.19
C ALA A 119 0.60 8.99 -9.57
N PRO A 120 0.74 9.36 -10.85
CA PRO A 120 1.78 10.29 -11.25
C PRO A 120 1.51 11.69 -10.70
N ASN A 121 2.54 12.53 -10.68
CA ASN A 121 2.35 13.95 -10.41
C ASN A 121 1.46 14.56 -11.52
N MET A 122 0.30 15.06 -11.10
CA MET A 122 -0.68 15.68 -11.98
C MET A 122 -0.17 17.02 -12.48
N THR A 123 -0.23 17.21 -13.80
CA THR A 123 0.12 18.46 -14.48
C THR A 123 -1.11 19.35 -14.68
N GLY A 124 -2.30 18.75 -14.63
CA GLY A 124 -3.56 19.42 -14.95
C GLY A 124 -3.94 19.34 -16.43
N GLU A 125 -3.06 18.79 -17.27
CA GLU A 125 -3.39 18.44 -18.65
C GLU A 125 -3.84 16.98 -18.69
N TYR A 126 -5.07 16.75 -19.15
CA TYR A 126 -5.74 15.46 -19.01
C TYR A 126 -5.06 14.36 -19.82
N GLU A 127 -4.68 14.62 -21.08
CA GLU A 127 -4.11 13.61 -21.95
C GLU A 127 -2.75 13.14 -21.44
N LEU A 128 -1.91 14.07 -21.00
CA LEU A 128 -0.60 13.82 -20.42
C LEU A 128 -0.71 13.08 -19.08
N ASP A 129 -1.60 13.52 -18.19
CA ASP A 129 -1.81 12.88 -16.89
C ASP A 129 -2.36 11.45 -17.06
N HIS A 130 -3.25 11.24 -18.05
CA HIS A 130 -3.73 9.91 -18.41
C HIS A 130 -2.61 9.03 -18.97
N ALA A 131 -1.82 9.52 -19.92
CA ALA A 131 -0.70 8.79 -20.51
C ALA A 131 0.34 8.38 -19.45
N ARG A 132 0.66 9.28 -18.52
CA ARG A 132 1.57 8.99 -17.39
C ARG A 132 1.00 7.93 -16.45
N SER A 133 -0.30 7.96 -16.18
CA SER A 133 -0.95 6.96 -15.33
C SER A 133 -0.91 5.57 -15.95
N VAL A 134 -1.19 5.48 -17.26
CA VAL A 134 -1.11 4.21 -18.02
C VAL A 134 0.32 3.69 -18.07
N HIS A 135 1.31 4.57 -18.27
CA HIS A 135 2.72 4.17 -18.28
C HIS A 135 3.15 3.62 -16.92
N LEU A 136 2.81 4.32 -15.82
CA LEU A 136 3.13 3.87 -14.47
C LEU A 136 2.55 2.49 -14.16
N ALA A 137 1.30 2.23 -14.56
CA ALA A 137 0.64 0.94 -14.36
C ALA A 137 1.21 -0.20 -15.22
N ARG A 138 2.02 0.09 -16.24
CA ARG A 138 2.65 -0.92 -17.10
C ARG A 138 4.07 -1.29 -16.68
N GLU A 139 4.79 -0.34 -16.10
CA GLU A 139 6.18 -0.52 -15.69
C GLU A 139 6.33 -1.08 -14.27
N ALA A 140 5.32 -0.87 -13.42
CA ALA A 140 5.24 -1.41 -12.06
C ALA A 140 4.78 -2.87 -12.07
#